data_AF-A0A925WEI5-F1
#
_entry.id   AF-A0A925WEI5-F1
#
_cell.length_a   1.000
_cell.length_b   1.000
_cell.length_c   1.000
_cell.angle_alpha   90.00
_cell.angle_beta   90.00
_cell.angle_gamma   90.00
#
_symmetry.space_group_name_H-M   'P 1'
#
loop_
_entity.id
_entity.type
_entity.pdbx_description
1 polymer ?
#
loop_
_entity_poly.entity_id
_entity_poly.type
_entity_poly.pdbx_seq_one_letter_code
_entity_poly.pdbx_strand_id
1 'polypeptide(L)'
;EAGWPGWVFYASFQMNPRNSVWRDVPALNAYAARCQAVLQAGKPDNDVLVYWPIHDRWSNPQGMAQPFTVHNDVRDWFVNQSIGKAAEWLWNRGYQFDYVSDKQLAGAQVAKGMVQMPGGNYRVIVVPQCERMPEQTLSNLVALAEAGATVIFENQLPKDVPGLARLEARRAGFKLLTARPHALALSKRAGDGTVVVADLETALTATKTPREKLFDQPGLMCIRRSVNDGRFYFIANRGTKAFEGWLPIASAAQSAAMMNPSSGLTGVARSRVTGKEAAEVYVQLAPGDSTILKVFANRRARGENWNYWAATDATVPLTGTWQVKFLQGGPQLPSPFATDQLASWTKRSDTNAQRFAGTAQYSLTFAAPAGRAKTFWLDLGNVCQSARVRLNGEYLGTLLTPPFRIAVQKLKSRNNVLEVEVTNVSANRIRDLDRQGVNWRNFRDINFVNINYRPFDASNWPLTDSGLLGPVTLTPVASVVK
;
A
#
# COMPACT_ATOMS: atom_id res chain seq x y z
N GLU A 1 11.36 23.87 29.96
CA GLU A 1 10.95 22.73 29.11
C GLU A 1 10.04 23.21 27.99
N ALA A 2 10.05 22.59 26.82
CA ALA A 2 9.13 22.96 25.74
C ALA A 2 7.68 22.64 26.17
N GLY A 3 6.75 23.59 26.04
CA GLY A 3 5.31 23.37 26.25
C GLY A 3 4.70 22.44 25.19
N TRP A 4 3.41 22.10 25.27
CA TRP A 4 2.73 21.39 24.16
C TRP A 4 2.82 22.22 22.87
N PRO A 5 3.08 21.65 21.68
CA PRO A 5 3.12 20.22 21.33
C PRO A 5 4.49 19.54 21.53
N GLY A 6 5.42 20.18 22.23
CA GLY A 6 6.82 19.76 22.36
C GLY A 6 7.69 20.40 21.29
N TRP A 7 8.81 19.75 20.99
CA TRP A 7 9.67 20.11 19.87
C TRP A 7 9.02 19.69 18.55
N VAL A 8 9.15 20.53 17.52
CA VAL A 8 8.48 20.35 16.22
C VAL A 8 9.47 20.43 15.07
N PHE A 9 9.35 19.55 14.08
CA PHE A 9 10.21 19.57 12.88
C PHE A 9 9.35 19.50 11.61
N TYR A 10 9.48 20.53 10.75
CA TYR A 10 8.57 20.79 9.63
C TYR A 10 8.50 19.67 8.58
N ALA A 11 9.59 18.91 8.39
CA ALA A 11 9.68 17.86 7.38
C ALA A 11 9.23 16.48 7.88
N SER A 12 8.65 16.39 9.09
CA SER A 12 8.27 15.12 9.70
C SER A 12 6.80 15.06 10.10
N PHE A 13 6.25 13.85 10.11
CA PHE A 13 4.99 13.59 10.78
C PHE A 13 5.19 13.77 12.30
N GLN A 14 4.33 14.57 12.95
CA GLN A 14 4.43 14.89 14.38
C GLN A 14 4.03 13.69 15.26
N MET A 15 4.83 12.63 15.25
CA MET A 15 4.58 11.37 15.96
C MET A 15 5.30 11.35 17.31
N ASN A 16 4.66 11.82 18.36
CA ASN A 16 5.24 11.81 19.69
C ASN A 16 4.16 11.70 20.79
N PRO A 17 4.55 11.39 22.04
CA PRO A 17 3.62 11.20 23.17
C PRO A 17 2.67 12.36 23.48
N ARG A 18 2.92 13.56 22.97
CA ARG A 18 2.09 14.75 23.21
C ARG A 18 1.02 14.94 22.13
N ASN A 19 1.15 14.28 20.97
CA ASN A 19 0.11 14.32 19.95
C ASN A 19 -1.09 13.49 20.42
N SER A 20 -2.31 14.01 20.24
CA SER A 20 -3.55 13.33 20.62
C SER A 20 -3.63 11.91 20.08
N VAL A 21 -3.25 11.71 18.81
CA VAL A 21 -3.31 10.39 18.15
C VAL A 21 -2.28 9.39 18.68
N TRP A 22 -1.32 9.81 19.52
CA TRP A 22 -0.32 8.91 20.12
C TRP A 22 -0.95 7.74 20.86
N ARG A 23 -2.10 7.99 21.50
CA ARG A 23 -2.90 6.99 22.18
C ARG A 23 -3.08 5.75 21.29
N ASP A 24 -3.37 5.95 20.01
CA ASP A 24 -3.78 4.92 19.04
C ASP A 24 -2.64 4.38 18.16
N VAL A 25 -1.44 4.94 18.30
CA VAL A 25 -0.22 4.48 17.60
C VAL A 25 0.09 3.00 17.80
N PRO A 26 -0.12 2.37 18.99
CA PRO A 26 0.07 0.94 19.14
C PRO A 26 -0.73 0.09 18.13
N ALA A 27 -1.94 0.52 17.74
CA ALA A 27 -2.72 -0.18 16.72
C ALA A 27 -2.11 -0.04 15.32
N LEU A 28 -1.59 1.15 14.98
CA LEU A 28 -0.88 1.38 13.72
C LEU A 28 0.41 0.56 13.66
N ASN A 29 1.17 0.52 14.76
CA ASN A 29 2.39 -0.27 14.87
C ASN A 29 2.10 -1.77 14.79
N ALA A 30 1.00 -2.25 15.38
CA ALA A 30 0.59 -3.65 15.26
C ALA A 30 0.27 -4.02 13.80
N TYR A 31 -0.44 -3.15 13.07
CA TYR A 31 -0.67 -3.30 11.64
C TYR A 31 0.66 -3.37 10.87
N ALA A 32 1.55 -2.38 11.08
CA ALA A 32 2.84 -2.31 10.41
C ALA A 32 3.71 -3.55 10.70
N ALA A 33 3.77 -3.98 11.97
CA ALA A 33 4.52 -5.15 12.40
C ALA A 33 4.03 -6.43 11.72
N ARG A 34 2.72 -6.67 11.63
CA ARG A 34 2.16 -7.85 10.94
C ARG A 34 2.48 -7.83 9.44
N CYS A 35 2.32 -6.67 8.80
CA CYS A 35 2.71 -6.49 7.39
C CYS A 35 4.20 -6.75 7.19
N GLN A 36 5.08 -6.13 7.98
CA GLN A 36 6.52 -6.27 7.85
C GLN A 36 7.01 -7.69 8.15
N ALA A 37 6.43 -8.37 9.13
CA ALA A 37 6.76 -9.77 9.43
C ALA A 37 6.58 -10.67 8.20
N VAL A 38 5.54 -10.43 7.40
CA VAL A 38 5.29 -11.17 6.17
C VAL A 38 6.15 -10.67 5.01
N LEU A 39 6.28 -9.35 4.85
CA LEU A 39 7.06 -8.75 3.76
C LEU A 39 8.57 -8.97 3.89
N GLN A 40 9.05 -9.36 5.07
CA GLN A 40 10.44 -9.77 5.31
C GLN A 40 10.62 -11.30 5.27
N ALA A 41 9.54 -12.09 5.26
CA ALA A 41 9.64 -13.55 5.23
C ALA A 41 10.05 -14.08 3.84
N GLY A 42 10.98 -15.03 3.77
CA GLY A 42 11.37 -15.67 2.50
C GLY A 42 12.22 -14.78 1.59
N LYS A 43 11.87 -14.71 0.29
CA LYS A 43 12.59 -13.91 -0.73
C LYS A 43 11.61 -13.05 -1.54
N PRO A 44 12.05 -11.93 -2.14
CA PRO A 44 11.25 -11.22 -3.14
C PRO A 44 10.87 -12.17 -4.28
N ASP A 45 9.70 -11.97 -4.87
CA ASP A 45 9.14 -12.82 -5.93
C ASP A 45 8.76 -11.95 -7.12
N ASN A 46 9.78 -11.34 -7.73
CA ASN A 46 9.68 -10.48 -8.91
C ASN A 46 10.11 -11.28 -10.15
N ASP A 47 9.41 -11.11 -11.27
CA ASP A 47 9.65 -11.90 -12.48
C ASP A 47 10.52 -11.15 -13.51
N VAL A 48 10.60 -9.83 -13.42
CA VAL A 48 11.19 -8.95 -14.43
C VAL A 48 12.35 -8.15 -13.83
N LEU A 49 13.46 -8.06 -14.56
CA LEU A 49 14.50 -7.06 -14.33
C LEU A 49 14.32 -5.93 -15.32
N VAL A 50 14.30 -4.69 -14.84
CA VAL A 50 14.25 -3.50 -15.70
C VAL A 50 15.61 -2.82 -15.67
N TYR A 51 16.35 -2.86 -16.78
CA TYR A 51 17.61 -2.17 -16.91
C TYR A 51 17.39 -0.66 -16.80
N TRP A 52 18.23 0.03 -16.02
CA TRP A 52 18.19 1.48 -15.92
C TRP A 52 19.14 2.11 -16.95
N PRO A 53 18.65 2.71 -18.05
CA PRO A 53 19.47 3.37 -19.07
C PRO A 53 19.96 4.76 -18.61
N ILE A 54 20.73 4.80 -17.53
CA ILE A 54 21.21 6.05 -16.89
C ILE A 54 22.07 6.90 -17.85
N HIS A 55 22.70 6.26 -18.84
CA HIS A 55 23.57 6.90 -19.81
C HIS A 55 22.86 7.90 -20.74
N ASP A 56 21.57 7.72 -21.02
CA ASP A 56 20.80 8.71 -21.77
C ASP A 56 20.65 10.01 -20.97
N ARG A 57 20.41 9.88 -19.67
CA ARG A 57 20.33 11.03 -18.75
C ARG A 57 21.67 11.74 -18.62
N TRP A 58 22.76 10.99 -18.38
CA TRP A 58 24.10 11.57 -18.24
C TRP A 58 24.67 12.16 -19.53
N SER A 59 24.15 11.73 -20.68
CA SER A 59 24.57 12.26 -21.98
C SER A 59 23.68 13.41 -22.48
N ASN A 60 22.77 13.93 -21.64
CA ASN A 60 22.01 15.13 -21.98
C ASN A 60 22.96 16.34 -22.02
N PRO A 61 23.10 17.03 -23.17
CA PRO A 61 24.00 18.18 -23.30
C PRO A 61 23.53 19.44 -22.54
N GLN A 62 22.30 19.44 -22.02
CA GLN A 62 21.69 20.59 -21.34
C GLN A 62 22.06 20.60 -19.85
N GLY A 63 23.05 21.41 -19.50
CA GLY A 63 23.46 21.66 -18.11
C GLY A 63 24.59 20.73 -17.62
N MET A 64 25.53 21.31 -16.87
CA MET A 64 26.66 20.57 -16.30
C MET A 64 26.29 19.78 -15.03
N ALA A 65 25.15 20.10 -14.40
CA ALA A 65 24.64 19.42 -13.22
C ALA A 65 23.31 18.75 -13.54
N GLN A 66 23.21 17.45 -13.27
CA GLN A 66 21.99 16.66 -13.45
C GLN A 66 21.55 16.11 -12.09
N PRO A 67 20.93 16.94 -11.22
CA PRO A 67 20.56 16.52 -9.88
C PRO A 67 19.39 15.52 -9.93
N PHE A 68 19.43 14.54 -9.04
CA PHE A 68 18.35 13.59 -8.78
C PHE A 68 17.57 14.05 -7.54
N THR A 69 16.85 15.16 -7.64
CA THR A 69 16.12 15.74 -6.50
C THR A 69 14.85 14.92 -6.20
N VAL A 70 14.42 14.92 -4.93
CA VAL A 70 13.27 14.14 -4.44
C VAL A 70 11.91 14.85 -4.60
N HIS A 71 11.91 16.11 -5.05
CA HIS A 71 10.71 16.94 -5.17
C HIS A 71 10.17 16.94 -6.61
N ASN A 72 9.69 18.08 -7.09
CA ASN A 72 8.97 18.22 -8.36
C ASN A 72 9.74 17.68 -9.59
N ASP A 73 11.07 17.64 -9.53
CA ASP A 73 11.92 17.25 -10.65
C ASP A 73 12.04 15.73 -10.82
N VAL A 74 11.48 14.90 -9.92
CA VAL A 74 11.39 13.43 -10.12
C VAL A 74 10.66 13.10 -11.42
N ARG A 75 9.75 13.98 -11.84
CA ARG A 75 9.07 13.83 -13.12
C ARG A 75 10.06 13.92 -14.28
N ASP A 76 11.04 14.78 -14.18
CA ASP A 76 12.00 15.04 -15.24
C ASP A 76 13.05 13.95 -15.34
N TRP A 77 13.67 13.55 -14.22
CA TRP A 77 14.77 12.57 -14.27
C TRP A 77 14.31 11.11 -14.23
N PHE A 78 13.04 10.84 -13.88
CA PHE A 78 12.50 9.47 -13.79
C PHE A 78 11.20 9.27 -14.55
N VAL A 79 10.08 9.89 -14.09
CA VAL A 79 8.72 9.52 -14.53
C VAL A 79 8.55 9.70 -16.05
N ASN A 80 9.04 10.82 -16.59
CA ASN A 80 8.91 11.14 -18.01
C ASN A 80 9.96 10.45 -18.89
N GLN A 81 10.99 9.85 -18.27
CA GLN A 81 12.02 9.08 -18.98
C GLN A 81 11.49 7.70 -19.38
N SER A 82 12.15 7.05 -20.34
CA SER A 82 11.76 5.70 -20.79
C SER A 82 11.67 4.70 -19.65
N ILE A 83 12.61 4.75 -18.70
CA ILE A 83 12.60 3.92 -17.48
C ILE A 83 11.34 4.11 -16.63
N GLY A 84 10.91 5.36 -16.42
CA GLY A 84 9.71 5.67 -15.64
C GLY A 84 8.44 5.21 -16.34
N LYS A 85 8.34 5.45 -17.65
CA LYS A 85 7.22 5.00 -18.50
C LYS A 85 7.10 3.47 -18.52
N ALA A 86 8.22 2.76 -18.73
CA ALA A 86 8.23 1.30 -18.71
C ALA A 86 7.86 0.75 -17.32
N ALA A 87 8.42 1.33 -16.25
CA ALA A 87 8.12 0.94 -14.88
C ALA A 87 6.64 1.15 -14.53
N GLU A 88 6.07 2.31 -14.85
CA GLU A 88 4.66 2.61 -14.63
C GLU A 88 3.76 1.67 -15.45
N TRP A 89 4.12 1.41 -16.71
CA TRP A 89 3.38 0.49 -17.58
C TRP A 89 3.36 -0.94 -17.02
N LEU A 90 4.52 -1.44 -16.58
CA LEU A 90 4.69 -2.76 -15.98
C LEU A 90 3.92 -2.87 -14.66
N TRP A 91 4.09 -1.89 -13.77
CA TRP A 91 3.44 -1.86 -12.46
C TRP A 91 1.93 -1.86 -12.57
N ASN A 92 1.36 -0.99 -13.41
CA ASN A 92 -0.09 -0.87 -13.60
C ASN A 92 -0.71 -2.13 -14.24
N ARG A 93 0.10 -3.00 -14.85
CA ARG A 93 -0.33 -4.29 -15.43
C ARG A 93 0.07 -5.47 -14.55
N GLY A 94 0.55 -5.26 -13.33
CA GLY A 94 0.85 -6.33 -12.38
C GLY A 94 2.09 -7.16 -12.73
N TYR A 95 2.97 -6.67 -13.59
CA TYR A 95 4.32 -7.24 -13.72
C TYR A 95 5.15 -6.76 -12.52
N GLN A 96 5.66 -7.71 -11.75
CA GLN A 96 6.50 -7.43 -10.58
C GLN A 96 7.96 -7.39 -11.02
N PHE A 97 8.68 -6.31 -10.68
CA PHE A 97 10.01 -6.06 -11.22
C PHE A 97 10.97 -5.43 -10.21
N ASP A 98 12.27 -5.59 -10.48
CA ASP A 98 13.36 -4.85 -9.84
C ASP A 98 14.17 -4.08 -10.89
N TYR A 99 14.81 -2.99 -10.48
CA TYR A 99 15.76 -2.27 -11.34
C TYR A 99 17.15 -2.93 -11.32
N VAL A 100 17.85 -2.88 -12.45
CA VAL A 100 19.23 -3.37 -12.57
C VAL A 100 20.14 -2.33 -13.24
N SER A 101 21.30 -2.09 -12.64
CA SER A 101 22.38 -1.25 -13.18
C SER A 101 23.39 -2.05 -14.01
N ASP A 102 24.24 -1.36 -14.78
CA ASP A 102 25.34 -1.98 -15.53
C ASP A 102 26.21 -2.89 -14.65
N LYS A 103 26.57 -2.40 -13.45
CA LYS A 103 27.42 -3.12 -12.49
C LYS A 103 26.77 -4.38 -11.97
N GLN A 104 25.48 -4.33 -11.67
CA GLN A 104 24.74 -5.51 -11.19
C GLN A 104 24.56 -6.53 -12.30
N LEU A 105 24.26 -6.08 -13.52
CA LEU A 105 24.07 -6.96 -14.68
C LEU A 105 25.34 -7.73 -15.04
N ALA A 106 26.52 -7.11 -14.87
CA ALA A 106 27.81 -7.78 -15.09
C ALA A 106 28.04 -9.00 -14.17
N GLY A 107 27.36 -9.06 -13.02
CA GLY A 107 27.42 -10.19 -12.09
C GLY A 107 26.27 -11.18 -12.23
N ALA A 108 25.35 -10.98 -13.19
CA ALA A 108 24.20 -11.86 -13.39
C ALA A 108 24.63 -13.19 -14.04
N GLN A 109 23.94 -14.27 -13.68
CA GLN A 109 24.17 -15.61 -14.22
C GLN A 109 22.87 -16.20 -14.72
N VAL A 110 22.92 -17.20 -15.61
CA VAL A 110 21.73 -17.94 -16.04
C VAL A 110 21.74 -19.34 -15.46
N ALA A 111 20.65 -19.71 -14.81
CA ALA A 111 20.41 -21.09 -14.40
C ALA A 111 18.95 -21.47 -14.62
N LYS A 112 18.73 -22.63 -15.24
CA LYS A 112 17.37 -23.13 -15.59
C LYS A 112 16.56 -22.10 -16.39
N GLY A 113 17.21 -21.38 -17.30
CA GLY A 113 16.59 -20.35 -18.14
C GLY A 113 16.16 -19.07 -17.41
N MET A 114 16.57 -18.88 -16.14
CA MET A 114 16.30 -17.66 -15.37
C MET A 114 17.60 -16.94 -15.05
N VAL A 115 17.51 -15.61 -15.01
CA VAL A 115 18.60 -14.73 -14.59
C VAL A 115 18.68 -14.72 -13.07
N GLN A 116 19.82 -15.12 -12.52
CA GLN A 116 20.11 -15.17 -11.09
C GLN A 116 21.03 -14.03 -10.70
N MET A 117 20.66 -13.32 -9.64
CA MET A 117 21.47 -12.25 -9.07
C MET A 117 21.06 -11.97 -7.62
N PRO A 118 21.87 -11.22 -6.84
CA PRO A 118 21.41 -10.72 -5.54
C PRO A 118 20.09 -9.96 -5.71
N GLY A 119 19.03 -10.46 -5.06
CA GLY A 119 17.66 -9.95 -5.22
C GLY A 119 16.64 -11.03 -5.56
N GLY A 120 17.01 -12.00 -6.41
CA GLY A 120 16.08 -13.06 -6.80
C GLY A 120 16.47 -13.84 -8.06
N ASN A 121 15.47 -14.55 -8.61
CA ASN A 121 15.54 -15.20 -9.91
C ASN A 121 14.51 -14.53 -10.81
N TYR A 122 14.93 -14.11 -12.00
CA TYR A 122 14.13 -13.32 -12.91
C TYR A 122 13.96 -14.06 -14.23
N ARG A 123 12.78 -13.97 -14.82
CA ARG A 123 12.42 -14.67 -16.06
C ARG A 123 12.85 -13.89 -17.29
N VAL A 124 12.87 -12.56 -17.19
CA VAL A 124 13.15 -11.67 -18.32
C VAL A 124 13.89 -10.42 -17.87
N ILE A 125 14.80 -9.95 -18.72
CA ILE A 125 15.39 -8.61 -18.63
C ILE A 125 14.68 -7.73 -19.65
N VAL A 126 14.09 -6.64 -19.20
CA VAL A 126 13.53 -5.57 -20.03
C VAL A 126 14.53 -4.43 -20.06
N VAL A 127 14.92 -4.03 -21.27
CA VAL A 127 15.69 -2.84 -21.57
C VAL A 127 14.70 -1.82 -22.11
N PRO A 128 14.31 -0.80 -21.32
CA PRO A 128 13.50 0.30 -21.81
C PRO A 128 14.18 0.99 -22.99
N GLN A 129 13.38 1.68 -23.81
CA GLN A 129 13.92 2.39 -24.97
C GLN A 129 15.07 3.31 -24.54
N CYS A 130 16.24 3.11 -25.14
CA CYS A 130 17.41 3.94 -24.87
C CYS A 130 18.22 4.21 -26.14
N GLU A 131 18.97 5.31 -26.12
CA GLU A 131 19.83 5.73 -27.22
C GLU A 131 21.28 5.26 -27.00
N ARG A 132 21.76 5.31 -25.75
CA ARG A 132 23.15 4.99 -25.40
C ARG A 132 23.26 3.87 -24.38
N MET A 133 24.14 2.91 -24.66
CA MET A 133 24.46 1.81 -23.76
C MET A 133 25.95 1.47 -23.84
N PRO A 134 26.65 1.19 -22.72
CA PRO A 134 28.03 0.71 -22.77
C PRO A 134 28.13 -0.57 -23.60
N GLU A 135 29.17 -0.65 -24.44
CA GLU A 135 29.49 -1.87 -25.20
C GLU A 135 29.55 -3.12 -24.29
N GLN A 136 30.18 -3.00 -23.12
CA GLN A 136 30.24 -4.10 -22.16
C GLN A 136 28.87 -4.53 -21.66
N THR A 137 27.95 -3.60 -21.42
CA THR A 137 26.58 -3.90 -20.98
C THR A 137 25.82 -4.64 -22.06
N LEU A 138 25.92 -4.20 -23.33
CA LEU A 138 25.33 -4.93 -24.45
C LEU A 138 25.95 -6.33 -24.60
N SER A 139 27.27 -6.45 -24.46
CA SER A 139 27.97 -7.74 -24.48
C SER A 139 27.46 -8.68 -23.39
N ASN A 140 27.24 -8.17 -22.18
CA ASN A 140 26.69 -8.96 -21.06
C ASN A 140 25.25 -9.42 -21.36
N LEU A 141 24.39 -8.55 -21.90
CA LEU A 141 23.03 -8.92 -22.30
C LEU A 141 23.02 -10.02 -23.36
N VAL A 142 23.88 -9.90 -24.37
CA VAL A 142 24.05 -10.93 -25.41
C VAL A 142 24.52 -12.24 -24.81
N ALA A 143 25.52 -12.22 -23.92
CA ALA A 143 26.03 -13.42 -23.26
C ALA A 143 24.95 -14.10 -22.38
N LEU A 144 24.14 -13.32 -21.66
CA LEU A 144 23.02 -13.84 -20.89
C LEU A 144 21.97 -14.49 -21.80
N ALA A 145 21.65 -13.87 -22.95
CA ALA A 145 20.75 -14.46 -23.92
C ALA A 145 21.34 -15.75 -24.52
N GLU A 146 22.61 -15.77 -24.91
CA GLU A 146 23.31 -16.99 -25.37
C GLU A 146 23.31 -18.09 -24.31
N ALA A 147 23.32 -17.73 -23.02
CA ALA A 147 23.24 -18.67 -21.89
C ALA A 147 21.81 -19.11 -21.52
N GLY A 148 20.78 -18.66 -22.25
CA GLY A 148 19.39 -19.12 -22.05
C GLY A 148 18.43 -18.09 -21.45
N ALA A 149 18.86 -16.86 -21.19
CA ALA A 149 17.97 -15.81 -20.69
C ALA A 149 17.07 -15.23 -21.79
N THR A 150 15.96 -14.62 -21.37
CA THR A 150 15.14 -13.78 -22.24
C THR A 150 15.51 -12.31 -22.02
N VAL A 151 15.83 -11.59 -23.09
CA VAL A 151 16.11 -10.15 -23.09
C VAL A 151 15.14 -9.45 -24.04
N ILE A 152 14.37 -8.50 -23.53
CA ILE A 152 13.44 -7.66 -24.29
C ILE A 152 14.06 -6.27 -24.41
N PHE A 153 14.21 -5.78 -25.63
CA PHE A 153 14.48 -4.38 -25.92
C PHE A 153 13.18 -3.72 -26.36
N GLU A 154 12.75 -2.70 -25.62
CA GLU A 154 11.53 -1.96 -25.92
C GLU A 154 11.72 -1.14 -27.21
N ASN A 155 10.93 -1.48 -28.23
CA ASN A 155 10.82 -0.85 -29.57
C ASN A 155 12.09 -0.90 -30.45
N GLN A 156 13.29 -0.70 -29.91
CA GLN A 156 14.54 -0.63 -30.67
C GLN A 156 15.75 -1.10 -29.84
N LEU A 157 16.82 -1.51 -30.52
CA LEU A 157 18.14 -1.66 -29.90
C LEU A 157 18.74 -0.28 -29.58
N PRO A 158 19.65 -0.16 -28.59
CA PRO A 158 20.40 1.08 -28.37
C PRO A 158 21.28 1.41 -29.58
N LYS A 159 21.52 2.70 -29.84
CA LYS A 159 22.12 3.17 -31.10
C LYS A 159 23.61 3.45 -31.02
N ASP A 160 24.12 3.82 -29.84
CA ASP A 160 25.52 4.24 -29.68
C ASP A 160 26.06 3.93 -28.27
N VAL A 161 27.37 4.13 -28.08
CA VAL A 161 28.04 4.02 -26.79
C VAL A 161 28.18 5.38 -26.09
N PRO A 162 28.15 5.44 -24.74
CA PRO A 162 28.35 6.69 -24.00
C PRO A 162 29.83 7.08 -23.89
N GLY A 163 30.12 8.37 -23.79
CA GLY A 163 31.47 8.92 -23.52
C GLY A 163 32.48 8.81 -24.68
N LEU A 164 33.60 9.53 -24.59
CA LEU A 164 34.57 9.68 -25.70
C LEU A 164 35.81 8.75 -25.61
N ALA A 165 36.06 8.13 -24.46
CA ALA A 165 37.23 7.28 -24.28
C ALA A 165 37.19 6.07 -25.24
N ARG A 166 38.20 5.90 -26.10
CA ARG A 166 38.25 4.79 -27.09
C ARG A 166 36.97 4.66 -27.93
N LEU A 167 36.35 5.79 -28.29
CA LEU A 167 35.01 5.84 -28.90
C LEU A 167 34.87 4.95 -30.13
N GLU A 168 35.76 5.11 -31.11
CA GLU A 168 35.67 4.38 -32.38
C GLU A 168 35.84 2.86 -32.20
N ALA A 169 36.74 2.43 -31.30
CA ALA A 169 36.89 1.02 -30.97
C ALA A 169 35.62 0.44 -30.32
N ARG A 170 35.03 1.18 -29.38
CA ARG A 170 33.79 0.73 -28.70
C ARG A 170 32.58 0.74 -29.62
N ARG A 171 32.48 1.71 -30.54
CA ARG A 171 31.45 1.73 -31.60
C ARG A 171 31.60 0.56 -32.55
N ALA A 172 32.82 0.21 -32.93
CA ALA A 172 33.07 -0.95 -33.77
C ALA A 172 32.61 -2.24 -33.09
N GLY A 173 32.97 -2.45 -31.82
CA GLY A 173 32.51 -3.60 -31.04
C GLY A 173 30.99 -3.62 -30.81
N PHE A 174 30.39 -2.47 -30.50
CA PHE A 174 28.94 -2.32 -30.36
C PHE A 174 28.21 -2.69 -31.64
N LYS A 175 28.68 -2.21 -32.80
CA LYS A 175 28.10 -2.54 -34.11
C LYS A 175 28.16 -4.04 -34.40
N LEU A 176 29.27 -4.70 -34.07
CA LEU A 176 29.41 -6.16 -34.20
C LEU A 176 28.38 -6.90 -33.34
N LEU A 177 28.16 -6.47 -32.09
CA LEU A 177 27.18 -7.06 -31.19
C LEU A 177 25.74 -6.88 -31.72
N THR A 178 25.39 -5.69 -32.21
CA THR A 178 24.06 -5.44 -32.79
C THR A 178 23.82 -6.16 -34.12
N ALA A 179 24.89 -6.55 -34.83
CA ALA A 179 24.81 -7.25 -36.11
C ALA A 179 24.74 -8.78 -35.97
N ARG A 180 24.95 -9.35 -34.77
CA ARG A 180 24.87 -10.81 -34.55
C ARG A 180 23.41 -11.30 -34.75
N PRO A 181 23.13 -12.13 -35.78
CA PRO A 181 21.75 -12.50 -36.14
C PRO A 181 21.06 -13.49 -35.19
N HIS A 182 21.76 -14.11 -34.24
CA HIS A 182 21.25 -15.23 -33.46
C HIS A 182 20.09 -14.92 -32.50
N ALA A 183 19.68 -13.66 -32.41
CA ALA A 183 19.00 -13.16 -31.23
C ALA A 183 17.60 -12.59 -31.52
N LEU A 184 17.31 -12.03 -32.71
CA LEU A 184 16.09 -11.23 -32.97
C LEU A 184 14.88 -11.98 -33.55
N ALA A 185 14.99 -13.30 -33.72
CA ALA A 185 13.87 -14.14 -34.18
C ALA A 185 13.48 -15.10 -33.05
N LEU A 186 12.18 -15.14 -32.72
CA LEU A 186 11.56 -16.05 -31.74
C LEU A 186 12.13 -17.49 -31.87
N SER A 187 13.12 -17.82 -31.05
CA SER A 187 13.67 -19.17 -30.97
C SER A 187 12.57 -20.12 -30.47
N LYS A 188 12.38 -21.25 -31.17
CA LYS A 188 11.30 -22.22 -30.91
C LYS A 188 11.65 -23.32 -29.91
N ARG A 189 12.80 -23.28 -29.24
CA ARG A 189 13.21 -24.34 -28.29
C ARG A 189 13.32 -23.80 -26.87
N ALA A 190 12.70 -24.51 -25.92
CA ALA A 190 12.88 -24.25 -24.50
C ALA A 190 14.35 -24.51 -24.10
N GLY A 191 15.03 -23.50 -23.57
CA GLY A 191 16.44 -23.58 -23.17
C GLY A 191 17.39 -22.78 -24.07
N ASP A 192 16.95 -22.40 -25.27
CA ASP A 192 17.66 -21.43 -26.11
C ASP A 192 17.19 -20.04 -25.70
N GLY A 193 18.09 -19.16 -25.28
CA GLY A 193 17.68 -17.81 -24.88
C GLY A 193 17.12 -17.02 -26.05
N THR A 194 16.41 -15.95 -25.74
CA THR A 194 15.65 -15.18 -26.74
C THR A 194 15.95 -13.70 -26.58
N VAL A 195 16.21 -13.01 -27.69
CA VAL A 195 16.16 -11.54 -27.71
C VAL A 195 14.90 -11.10 -28.48
N VAL A 196 14.16 -10.16 -27.92
CA VAL A 196 12.94 -9.63 -28.54
C VAL A 196 13.08 -8.13 -28.67
N VAL A 197 12.80 -7.60 -29.86
CA VAL A 197 12.64 -6.15 -30.08
C VAL A 197 11.20 -5.92 -30.50
N ALA A 198 10.39 -5.39 -29.60
CA ALA A 198 8.99 -5.04 -29.83
C ALA A 198 8.52 -4.09 -28.72
N ASP A 199 7.29 -3.61 -28.82
CA ASP A 199 6.64 -2.97 -27.68
C ASP A 199 6.48 -3.96 -26.51
N LEU A 200 6.34 -3.43 -25.28
CA LEU A 200 6.27 -4.25 -24.06
C LEU A 200 5.13 -5.26 -24.09
N GLU A 201 3.96 -4.90 -24.64
CA GLU A 201 2.79 -5.77 -24.65
C GLU A 201 3.03 -7.01 -25.52
N THR A 202 3.47 -6.77 -26.76
CA THR A 202 3.82 -7.82 -27.71
C THR A 202 4.92 -8.72 -27.15
N ALA A 203 5.99 -8.13 -26.62
CA ALA A 203 7.16 -8.88 -26.16
C ALA A 203 6.86 -9.73 -24.92
N LEU A 204 6.18 -9.19 -23.90
CA LEU A 204 5.86 -9.91 -22.67
C LEU A 204 4.82 -11.02 -22.91
N THR A 205 3.89 -10.78 -23.82
CA THR A 205 2.91 -11.79 -24.26
C THR A 205 3.59 -12.94 -25.01
N ALA A 206 4.46 -12.63 -25.97
CA ALA A 206 5.17 -13.64 -26.76
C ALA A 206 6.09 -14.51 -25.89
N THR A 207 6.72 -13.91 -24.88
CA THR A 207 7.60 -14.60 -23.92
C THR A 207 6.85 -15.29 -22.78
N LYS A 208 5.51 -15.17 -22.74
CA LYS A 208 4.65 -15.71 -21.67
C LYS A 208 5.13 -15.29 -20.28
N THR A 209 5.56 -14.03 -20.15
CA THR A 209 5.99 -13.49 -18.86
C THR A 209 4.78 -13.40 -17.94
N PRO A 210 4.83 -14.00 -16.73
CA PRO A 210 3.69 -13.97 -15.82
C PRO A 210 3.46 -12.55 -15.28
N ARG A 211 2.18 -12.24 -15.03
CA ARG A 211 1.75 -11.03 -14.33
C ARG A 211 0.60 -11.35 -13.39
N GLU A 212 0.43 -10.55 -12.36
CA GLU A 212 -0.69 -10.68 -11.44
C GLU A 212 -1.94 -10.01 -12.01
N LYS A 213 -2.86 -10.83 -12.53
CA LYS A 213 -4.12 -10.36 -13.14
C LYS A 213 -5.04 -9.63 -12.15
N LEU A 214 -4.79 -9.71 -10.84
CA LEU A 214 -5.52 -8.90 -9.86
C LEU A 214 -5.39 -7.39 -10.11
N PHE A 215 -4.32 -6.93 -10.78
CA PHE A 215 -4.15 -5.53 -11.16
C PHE A 215 -5.17 -5.07 -12.22
N ASP A 216 -5.88 -5.99 -12.87
CA ASP A 216 -6.97 -5.65 -13.79
C ASP A 216 -8.22 -5.16 -13.04
N GLN A 217 -8.28 -5.39 -11.72
CA GLN A 217 -9.31 -4.86 -10.84
C GLN A 217 -8.94 -3.44 -10.41
N PRO A 218 -9.76 -2.41 -10.69
CA PRO A 218 -9.43 -1.03 -10.39
C PRO A 218 -9.05 -0.80 -8.93
N GLY A 219 -7.85 -0.27 -8.71
CA GLY A 219 -7.35 0.10 -7.39
C GLY A 219 -6.72 -1.04 -6.58
N LEU A 220 -6.82 -2.30 -7.03
CA LEU A 220 -6.09 -3.38 -6.37
C LEU A 220 -4.61 -3.34 -6.76
N MET A 221 -3.76 -3.63 -5.77
CA MET A 221 -2.35 -3.89 -5.98
C MET A 221 -1.89 -5.04 -5.10
N CYS A 222 -0.78 -5.67 -5.47
CA CYS A 222 -0.10 -6.58 -4.56
C CYS A 222 1.43 -6.45 -4.62
N ILE A 223 2.06 -6.97 -3.59
CA ILE A 223 3.48 -7.37 -3.59
C ILE A 223 3.58 -8.80 -3.07
N ARG A 224 4.60 -9.54 -3.55
CA ARG A 224 4.74 -10.98 -3.32
C ARG A 224 6.03 -11.34 -2.62
N ARG A 225 5.97 -12.43 -1.84
CA ARG A 225 7.11 -13.05 -1.19
C ARG A 225 7.07 -14.55 -1.42
N SER A 226 8.16 -15.10 -1.92
CA SER A 226 8.33 -16.54 -2.10
C SER A 226 8.86 -17.17 -0.82
N VAL A 227 8.26 -18.28 -0.41
CA VAL A 227 8.65 -19.08 0.76
C VAL A 227 8.62 -20.56 0.41
N ASN A 228 9.22 -21.42 1.25
CA ASN A 228 9.42 -22.84 0.92
C ASN A 228 8.13 -23.60 0.55
N ASP A 229 6.99 -23.27 1.16
CA ASP A 229 5.71 -23.97 0.94
C ASP A 229 4.68 -23.16 0.13
N GLY A 230 5.11 -22.10 -0.58
CA GLY A 230 4.25 -21.31 -1.46
C GLY A 230 4.60 -19.83 -1.45
N ARG A 231 3.61 -18.95 -1.36
CA ARG A 231 3.81 -17.50 -1.45
C ARG A 231 2.97 -16.72 -0.47
N PHE A 232 3.48 -15.57 -0.04
CA PHE A 232 2.65 -14.52 0.55
C PHE A 232 2.36 -13.44 -0.46
N TYR A 233 1.19 -12.86 -0.33
CA TYR A 233 0.69 -11.71 -1.06
C TYR A 233 0.25 -10.69 -0.01
N PHE A 234 0.77 -9.47 -0.09
CA PHE A 234 0.12 -8.33 0.53
C PHE A 234 -0.75 -7.68 -0.55
N ILE A 235 -2.06 -7.67 -0.34
CA ILE A 235 -3.04 -7.12 -1.28
C ILE A 235 -3.66 -5.88 -0.64
N ALA A 236 -3.69 -4.76 -1.35
CA ALA A 236 -4.31 -3.53 -0.88
C ALA A 236 -5.30 -2.99 -1.91
N ASN A 237 -6.45 -2.51 -1.45
CA ASN A 237 -7.39 -1.77 -2.25
C ASN A 237 -7.14 -0.27 -2.08
N ARG A 238 -6.41 0.31 -3.03
CA ARG A 238 -6.14 1.75 -3.11
C ARG A 238 -7.21 2.51 -3.91
N GLY A 239 -8.24 1.81 -4.38
CA GLY A 239 -9.36 2.39 -5.11
C GLY A 239 -10.45 2.93 -4.19
N THR A 240 -11.51 3.42 -4.79
CA THR A 240 -12.70 3.98 -4.10
C THR A 240 -13.88 3.02 -4.06
N LYS A 241 -13.77 1.83 -4.68
CA LYS A 241 -14.82 0.81 -4.75
C LYS A 241 -14.40 -0.44 -3.99
N ALA A 242 -15.34 -1.07 -3.30
CA ALA A 242 -15.10 -2.38 -2.70
C ALA A 242 -14.88 -3.44 -3.78
N PHE A 243 -13.99 -4.38 -3.52
CA PHE A 243 -13.82 -5.58 -4.33
C PHE A 243 -14.41 -6.78 -3.59
N GLU A 244 -15.21 -7.57 -4.30
CA GLU A 244 -15.71 -8.86 -3.84
C GLU A 244 -15.73 -9.83 -5.02
N GLY A 245 -14.98 -10.93 -4.92
CA GLY A 245 -14.93 -11.91 -5.99
C GLY A 245 -13.76 -12.87 -5.91
N TRP A 246 -13.68 -13.73 -6.93
CA TRP A 246 -12.57 -14.64 -7.14
C TRP A 246 -11.40 -13.89 -7.77
N LEU A 247 -10.27 -13.85 -7.06
CA LEU A 247 -9.01 -13.30 -7.58
C LEU A 247 -8.13 -14.42 -8.12
N PRO A 248 -7.76 -14.38 -9.42
CA PRO A 248 -6.75 -15.29 -9.95
C PRO A 248 -5.39 -14.93 -9.35
N ILE A 249 -4.67 -15.96 -8.91
CA ILE A 249 -3.32 -15.86 -8.40
C ILE A 249 -2.37 -16.45 -9.45
N ALA A 250 -1.29 -15.74 -9.81
CA ALA A 250 -0.35 -16.19 -10.84
C ALA A 250 0.58 -17.33 -10.35
N SER A 251 0.10 -18.23 -9.49
CA SER A 251 0.84 -19.39 -9.02
C SER A 251 -0.05 -20.58 -8.63
N ALA A 252 0.56 -21.77 -8.65
CA ALA A 252 -0.05 -23.00 -8.16
C ALA A 252 -0.27 -22.97 -6.66
N ALA A 253 -1.50 -23.30 -6.26
CA ALA A 253 -1.89 -23.44 -4.86
C ALA A 253 -2.94 -24.54 -4.68
N GLN A 254 -2.74 -25.38 -3.66
CA GLN A 254 -3.73 -26.36 -3.20
C GLN A 254 -4.74 -25.76 -2.22
N SER A 255 -4.35 -24.71 -1.50
CA SER A 255 -5.21 -23.98 -0.56
C SER A 255 -4.64 -22.60 -0.25
N ALA A 256 -5.42 -21.78 0.47
CA ALA A 256 -4.97 -20.48 0.94
C ALA A 256 -5.43 -20.18 2.37
N ALA A 257 -4.75 -19.23 3.02
CA ALA A 257 -5.15 -18.62 4.28
C ALA A 257 -5.07 -17.10 4.16
N MET A 258 -5.95 -16.40 4.86
CA MET A 258 -6.00 -14.94 4.92
C MET A 258 -5.69 -14.45 6.33
N MET A 259 -5.14 -13.23 6.39
CA MET A 259 -5.00 -12.45 7.60
C MET A 259 -5.49 -11.03 7.34
N ASN A 260 -6.26 -10.48 8.28
CA ASN A 260 -6.52 -9.04 8.34
C ASN A 260 -5.39 -8.41 9.16
N PRO A 261 -4.48 -7.64 8.56
CA PRO A 261 -3.34 -7.06 9.27
C PRO A 261 -3.74 -6.01 10.32
N SER A 262 -4.94 -5.43 10.27
CA SER A 262 -5.43 -4.47 11.27
C SER A 262 -5.88 -5.17 12.56
N SER A 263 -6.66 -6.26 12.45
CA SER A 263 -7.15 -7.00 13.62
C SER A 263 -6.22 -8.13 14.06
N GLY A 264 -5.47 -8.72 13.13
CA GLY A 264 -4.67 -9.93 13.34
C GLY A 264 -5.48 -11.22 13.20
N LEU A 265 -6.77 -11.13 12.87
CA LEU A 265 -7.58 -12.31 12.59
C LEU A 265 -7.02 -13.07 11.40
N THR A 266 -7.01 -14.40 11.50
CA THR A 266 -6.57 -15.33 10.47
C THR A 266 -7.65 -16.37 10.20
N GLY A 267 -7.66 -16.95 9.00
CA GLY A 267 -8.55 -18.05 8.67
C GLY A 267 -8.21 -18.70 7.35
N VAL A 268 -8.70 -19.94 7.15
CA VAL A 268 -8.58 -20.67 5.89
C VAL A 268 -9.42 -19.98 4.84
N ALA A 269 -8.77 -19.48 3.80
CA ALA A 269 -9.44 -18.75 2.74
C ALA A 269 -10.12 -19.71 1.78
N ARG A 270 -11.26 -19.29 1.22
CA ARG A 270 -11.92 -20.03 0.16
C ARG A 270 -11.06 -19.95 -1.10
N SER A 271 -10.58 -21.10 -1.57
CA SER A 271 -9.79 -21.21 -2.79
C SER A 271 -10.31 -22.33 -3.69
N ARG A 272 -10.16 -22.17 -5.01
CA ARG A 272 -10.43 -23.22 -5.99
C ARG A 272 -9.28 -23.30 -7.00
N VAL A 273 -9.04 -24.49 -7.51
CA VAL A 273 -8.07 -24.71 -8.60
C VAL A 273 -8.81 -24.52 -9.93
N THR A 274 -8.29 -23.66 -10.80
CA THR A 274 -8.81 -23.42 -12.14
C THR A 274 -7.77 -23.88 -13.17
N GLY A 275 -8.10 -24.92 -13.93
CA GLY A 275 -7.17 -25.54 -14.89
C GLY A 275 -6.05 -26.35 -14.21
N LYS A 276 -4.86 -26.41 -14.83
CA LYS A 276 -3.77 -27.30 -14.38
C LYS A 276 -2.94 -26.73 -13.21
N GLU A 277 -2.81 -25.41 -13.10
CA GLU A 277 -1.88 -24.79 -12.13
C GLU A 277 -2.32 -23.41 -11.59
N ALA A 278 -3.42 -22.80 -12.04
CA ALA A 278 -3.87 -21.52 -11.49
C ALA A 278 -4.82 -21.75 -10.32
N ALA A 279 -4.66 -20.99 -9.24
CA ALA A 279 -5.63 -20.96 -8.16
C ALA A 279 -6.37 -19.62 -8.15
N GLU A 280 -7.64 -19.66 -7.78
CA GLU A 280 -8.42 -18.48 -7.44
C GLU A 280 -8.73 -18.48 -5.96
N VAL A 281 -8.63 -17.31 -5.33
CA VAL A 281 -9.00 -17.10 -3.93
C VAL A 281 -10.13 -16.08 -3.87
N TYR A 282 -11.18 -16.40 -3.13
CA TYR A 282 -12.27 -15.46 -2.90
C TYR A 282 -11.81 -14.39 -1.90
N VAL A 283 -11.99 -13.11 -2.24
CA VAL A 283 -11.55 -11.97 -1.43
C VAL A 283 -12.67 -10.94 -1.36
N GLN A 284 -12.87 -10.38 -0.17
CA GLN A 284 -13.68 -9.19 0.09
C GLN A 284 -12.77 -8.10 0.66
N LEU A 285 -12.68 -6.94 0.02
CA LEU A 285 -11.77 -5.86 0.41
C LEU A 285 -12.41 -4.49 0.18
N ALA A 286 -12.67 -3.74 1.25
CA ALA A 286 -13.24 -2.39 1.15
C ALA A 286 -12.20 -1.38 0.61
N PRO A 287 -12.63 -0.19 0.16
CA PRO A 287 -11.71 0.91 -0.16
C PRO A 287 -10.79 1.22 1.03
N GLY A 288 -9.48 1.30 0.80
CA GLY A 288 -8.48 1.56 1.83
C GLY A 288 -8.05 0.34 2.66
N ASP A 289 -8.76 -0.80 2.57
CA ASP A 289 -8.39 -2.01 3.30
C ASP A 289 -7.21 -2.74 2.63
N SER A 290 -6.50 -3.53 3.44
CA SER A 290 -5.50 -4.50 2.97
C SER A 290 -5.70 -5.86 3.63
N THR A 291 -5.19 -6.89 2.97
CA THR A 291 -5.15 -8.26 3.50
C THR A 291 -3.82 -8.92 3.15
N ILE A 292 -3.40 -9.83 4.01
CA ILE A 292 -2.30 -10.73 3.72
C ILE A 292 -2.90 -12.07 3.32
N LEU A 293 -2.55 -12.54 2.12
CA LEU A 293 -2.94 -13.83 1.59
C LEU A 293 -1.72 -14.75 1.55
N LYS A 294 -1.82 -15.92 2.16
CA LYS A 294 -0.83 -17.00 2.08
C LYS A 294 -1.39 -18.11 1.20
N VAL A 295 -0.73 -18.39 0.09
CA VAL A 295 -1.05 -19.54 -0.76
C VAL A 295 -0.08 -20.69 -0.48
N PHE A 296 -0.62 -21.90 -0.41
CA PHE A 296 0.13 -23.12 -0.11
C PHE A 296 0.23 -23.97 -1.37
N ALA A 297 1.45 -24.22 -1.85
CA ALA A 297 1.68 -24.94 -3.10
C ALA A 297 1.40 -26.45 -2.99
N ASN A 298 1.68 -27.05 -1.83
CA ASN A 298 1.75 -28.51 -1.66
C ASN A 298 1.01 -29.04 -0.42
N ARG A 299 0.19 -28.21 0.23
CA ARG A 299 -0.61 -28.63 1.38
C ARG A 299 -1.92 -27.86 1.50
N ARG A 300 -2.83 -28.43 2.29
CA ARG A 300 -4.05 -27.75 2.75
C ARG A 300 -3.77 -26.93 4.02
N ALA A 301 -4.28 -25.71 4.05
CA ALA A 301 -4.35 -24.88 5.25
C ALA A 301 -5.22 -25.56 6.31
N ARG A 302 -4.92 -25.30 7.59
CA ARG A 302 -5.66 -25.84 8.74
C ARG A 302 -6.10 -24.67 9.63
N GLY A 303 -7.21 -24.83 10.31
CA GLY A 303 -7.79 -23.83 11.21
C GLY A 303 -9.25 -23.53 10.88
N GLU A 304 -9.78 -22.49 11.52
CA GLU A 304 -11.13 -22.00 11.24
C GLU A 304 -11.20 -21.35 9.85
N ASN A 305 -12.39 -21.40 9.24
CA ASN A 305 -12.62 -20.76 7.94
C ASN A 305 -12.58 -19.24 8.06
N TRP A 306 -12.07 -18.59 7.02
CA TRP A 306 -12.18 -17.15 6.87
C TRP A 306 -13.65 -16.75 6.70
N ASN A 307 -14.09 -15.77 7.48
CA ASN A 307 -15.46 -15.26 7.37
C ASN A 307 -15.56 -14.23 6.25
N TYR A 308 -16.34 -14.56 5.23
CA TYR A 308 -16.78 -13.63 4.20
C TYR A 308 -18.16 -13.15 4.56
N TRP A 309 -18.34 -11.88 4.88
CA TRP A 309 -19.60 -11.37 5.42
C TRP A 309 -20.47 -10.83 4.29
N ALA A 310 -21.76 -11.19 4.31
CA ALA A 310 -22.78 -10.51 3.52
C ALA A 310 -23.93 -10.09 4.40
N ALA A 311 -24.56 -8.97 4.04
CA ALA A 311 -25.80 -8.52 4.66
C ALA A 311 -26.90 -9.57 4.45
N THR A 312 -27.58 -9.94 5.53
CA THR A 312 -28.70 -10.88 5.49
C THR A 312 -30.05 -10.20 5.67
N ASP A 313 -30.04 -8.93 6.08
CA ASP A 313 -31.24 -8.14 6.35
C ASP A 313 -30.88 -6.64 6.27
N ALA A 314 -31.87 -5.79 6.47
CA ALA A 314 -31.73 -4.34 6.45
C ALA A 314 -30.79 -3.83 7.57
N THR A 315 -30.01 -2.81 7.23
CA THR A 315 -29.21 -2.05 8.19
C THR A 315 -30.12 -1.27 9.14
N VAL A 316 -29.86 -1.38 10.45
CA VAL A 316 -30.61 -0.71 11.51
C VAL A 316 -29.75 0.40 12.13
N PRO A 317 -30.19 1.68 12.09
CA PRO A 317 -29.48 2.75 12.76
C PRO A 317 -29.58 2.63 14.29
N LEU A 318 -28.47 2.89 14.99
CA LEU A 318 -28.47 2.98 16.45
C LEU A 318 -28.91 4.38 16.86
N THR A 319 -30.19 4.49 17.24
CA THR A 319 -30.81 5.71 17.74
C THR A 319 -30.83 5.75 19.27
N GLY A 320 -30.99 6.94 19.82
CA GLY A 320 -31.04 7.20 21.26
C GLY A 320 -30.03 8.26 21.71
N THR A 321 -30.07 8.56 22.99
CA THR A 321 -29.26 9.63 23.58
C THR A 321 -27.85 9.15 23.90
N TRP A 322 -26.89 9.67 23.12
CA TRP A 322 -25.47 9.47 23.36
C TRP A 322 -24.99 10.35 24.50
N GLN A 323 -24.31 9.73 25.47
CA GLN A 323 -23.58 10.44 26.52
C GLN A 323 -22.14 10.63 26.07
N VAL A 324 -21.68 11.89 26.03
CA VAL A 324 -20.33 12.25 25.57
C VAL A 324 -19.54 12.87 26.72
N LYS A 325 -18.38 12.30 27.02
CA LYS A 325 -17.43 12.86 28.00
C LYS A 325 -16.02 12.93 27.43
N PHE A 326 -15.30 14.00 27.71
CA PHE A 326 -13.92 14.19 27.28
C PHE A 326 -12.96 13.56 28.29
N LEU A 327 -12.15 12.59 27.84
CA LEU A 327 -11.33 11.76 28.72
C LEU A 327 -9.95 12.36 28.98
N GLN A 328 -9.30 12.83 27.93
CA GLN A 328 -7.93 13.33 27.97
C GLN A 328 -7.67 14.22 26.77
N GLY A 329 -6.82 15.23 26.94
CA GLY A 329 -6.46 16.17 25.87
C GLY A 329 -6.29 17.58 26.39
N GLY A 330 -6.31 18.55 25.49
CA GLY A 330 -6.25 19.95 25.85
C GLY A 330 -6.70 20.88 24.73
N PRO A 331 -6.63 22.20 24.93
CA PRO A 331 -5.98 22.89 26.05
C PRO A 331 -6.72 22.75 27.39
N GLN A 332 -8.03 22.51 27.36
CA GLN A 332 -8.87 22.18 28.52
C GLN A 332 -9.84 21.06 28.11
N LEU A 333 -10.27 20.23 29.06
CA LEU A 333 -11.36 19.28 28.81
C LEU A 333 -12.68 20.05 28.63
N PRO A 334 -13.37 19.90 27.48
CA PRO A 334 -14.72 20.45 27.32
C PRO A 334 -15.72 19.79 28.27
N SER A 335 -16.86 20.45 28.49
CA SER A 335 -17.90 19.91 29.37
C SER A 335 -18.56 18.68 28.74
N PRO A 336 -18.94 17.66 29.55
CA PRO A 336 -19.73 16.53 29.04
C PRO A 336 -21.08 17.01 28.52
N PHE A 337 -21.65 16.28 27.57
CA PHE A 337 -22.96 16.59 27.01
C PHE A 337 -23.69 15.34 26.54
N ALA A 338 -25.00 15.47 26.37
CA ALA A 338 -25.86 14.46 25.76
C ALA A 338 -26.30 14.91 24.35
N THR A 339 -26.47 13.99 23.41
CA THR A 339 -27.01 14.28 22.07
C THR A 339 -27.74 13.09 21.46
N ASP A 340 -28.82 13.35 20.74
CA ASP A 340 -29.51 12.35 19.93
C ASP A 340 -29.03 12.38 18.46
N GLN A 341 -28.27 13.42 18.09
CA GLN A 341 -27.71 13.62 16.76
C GLN A 341 -26.20 13.69 16.83
N LEU A 342 -25.55 12.68 16.27
CA LEU A 342 -24.10 12.65 16.11
C LEU A 342 -23.67 13.68 15.07
N ALA A 343 -22.66 14.47 15.42
CA ALA A 343 -22.07 15.50 14.58
C ALA A 343 -20.67 15.83 15.14
N SER A 344 -19.89 16.56 14.34
CA SER A 344 -18.62 17.10 14.84
C SER A 344 -18.86 17.98 16.07
N TRP A 345 -18.15 17.72 17.17
CA TRP A 345 -18.29 18.54 18.38
C TRP A 345 -17.82 19.98 18.17
N THR A 346 -17.08 20.26 17.08
CA THR A 346 -16.65 21.62 16.70
C THR A 346 -17.81 22.49 16.22
N LYS A 347 -18.98 21.91 15.92
CA LYS A 347 -20.19 22.67 15.57
C LYS A 347 -20.94 23.19 16.80
N ARG A 348 -20.54 22.78 18.01
CA ARG A 348 -21.11 23.29 19.27
C ARG A 348 -20.59 24.71 19.53
N SER A 349 -21.37 25.48 20.29
CA SER A 349 -20.97 26.82 20.74
C SER A 349 -19.87 26.81 21.80
N ASP A 350 -19.57 25.65 22.41
CA ASP A 350 -18.49 25.48 23.37
C ASP A 350 -17.12 25.67 22.70
N THR A 351 -16.49 26.82 22.98
CA THR A 351 -15.18 27.17 22.44
C THR A 351 -14.08 26.20 22.88
N ASN A 352 -14.22 25.53 24.04
CA ASN A 352 -13.28 24.49 24.46
C ASN A 352 -13.37 23.27 23.55
N ALA A 353 -14.59 22.83 23.19
CA ALA A 353 -14.78 21.73 22.24
C ALA A 353 -14.21 22.07 20.85
N GLN A 354 -14.37 23.32 20.39
CA GLN A 354 -13.86 23.77 19.09
C GLN A 354 -12.34 23.71 18.99
N ARG A 355 -11.61 24.02 20.06
CA ARG A 355 -10.13 24.04 20.10
C ARG A 355 -9.51 22.76 20.65
N PHE A 356 -10.32 21.76 20.98
CA PHE A 356 -9.88 20.55 21.66
C PHE A 356 -9.04 19.65 20.75
N ALA A 357 -7.97 19.08 21.30
CA ALA A 357 -7.22 17.97 20.75
C ALA A 357 -7.08 16.88 21.83
N GLY A 358 -7.64 15.70 21.57
CA GLY A 358 -7.69 14.62 22.54
C GLY A 358 -8.75 13.57 22.23
N THR A 359 -9.22 12.89 23.27
CA THR A 359 -10.18 11.78 23.18
C THR A 359 -11.48 12.10 23.90
N ALA A 360 -12.62 11.84 23.26
CA ALA A 360 -13.93 11.79 23.92
C ALA A 360 -14.54 10.38 23.84
N GLN A 361 -15.20 9.95 24.91
CA GLN A 361 -15.98 8.72 24.94
C GLN A 361 -17.44 9.04 24.66
N TYR A 362 -18.00 8.36 23.66
CA TYR A 362 -19.42 8.30 23.35
C TYR A 362 -19.98 7.01 23.94
N SER A 363 -21.08 7.07 24.68
CA SER A 363 -21.75 5.91 25.26
C SER A 363 -23.23 5.89 24.87
N LEU A 364 -23.71 4.74 24.39
CA LEU A 364 -25.11 4.49 24.07
C LEU A 364 -25.56 3.16 24.66
N THR A 365 -26.74 3.16 25.29
CA THR A 365 -27.44 1.92 25.67
C THR A 365 -28.51 1.61 24.64
N PHE A 366 -28.52 0.40 24.08
CA PHE A 366 -29.43 0.02 23.00
C PHE A 366 -29.94 -1.43 23.13
N ALA A 367 -31.07 -1.73 22.50
CA ALA A 367 -31.57 -3.10 22.35
C ALA A 367 -31.04 -3.72 21.06
N ALA A 368 -30.80 -5.03 21.04
CA ALA A 368 -30.41 -5.70 19.80
C ALA A 368 -31.48 -5.50 18.72
N PRO A 369 -31.10 -5.35 17.43
CA PRO A 369 -32.06 -5.37 16.34
C PRO A 369 -32.95 -6.62 16.40
N ALA A 370 -34.22 -6.48 16.02
CA ALA A 370 -35.12 -7.61 15.94
C ALA A 370 -34.61 -8.65 14.93
N GLY A 371 -34.95 -9.92 15.15
CA GLY A 371 -34.56 -11.03 14.27
C GLY A 371 -33.70 -12.09 14.96
N ARG A 372 -33.16 -13.00 14.15
CA ARG A 372 -32.37 -14.17 14.62
C ARG A 372 -30.89 -14.09 14.28
N ALA A 373 -30.43 -12.97 13.72
CA ALA A 373 -29.04 -12.78 13.37
C ALA A 373 -28.15 -12.83 14.62
N LYS A 374 -27.04 -13.58 14.52
CA LYS A 374 -26.08 -13.75 15.62
C LYS A 374 -24.88 -12.81 15.51
N THR A 375 -24.61 -12.33 14.29
CA THR A 375 -23.48 -11.48 13.95
C THR A 375 -23.99 -10.25 13.23
N PHE A 376 -23.38 -9.11 13.54
CA PHE A 376 -23.69 -7.83 12.93
C PHE A 376 -22.39 -7.13 12.54
N TRP A 377 -22.40 -6.39 11.43
CA TRP A 377 -21.44 -5.30 11.25
C TRP A 377 -21.89 -4.12 12.10
N LEU A 378 -21.08 -3.74 13.08
CA LEU A 378 -21.17 -2.43 13.70
C LEU A 378 -20.36 -1.45 12.85
N ASP A 379 -21.05 -0.56 12.15
CA ASP A 379 -20.46 0.51 11.36
C ASP A 379 -20.60 1.83 12.13
N LEU A 380 -19.48 2.51 12.41
CA LEU A 380 -19.46 3.78 13.11
C LEU A 380 -19.74 4.99 12.19
N GLY A 381 -19.82 4.76 10.87
CA GLY A 381 -19.95 5.80 9.87
C GLY A 381 -18.69 6.66 9.81
N ASN A 382 -18.88 7.98 9.82
CA ASN A 382 -17.77 8.92 9.79
C ASN A 382 -17.19 9.13 11.21
N VAL A 383 -15.90 8.85 11.37
CA VAL A 383 -15.13 9.06 12.62
C VAL A 383 -13.98 10.01 12.34
N CYS A 384 -13.84 11.02 13.19
CA CYS A 384 -12.77 12.02 13.10
C CYS A 384 -11.89 11.96 14.37
N GLN A 385 -10.82 11.16 14.43
CA GLN A 385 -10.15 10.47 13.32
C GLN A 385 -9.85 8.96 13.57
N SER A 386 -9.84 8.51 14.83
CA SER A 386 -9.71 7.10 15.20
C SER A 386 -10.72 6.73 16.28
N ALA A 387 -11.09 5.45 16.38
CA ALA A 387 -12.09 4.96 17.32
C ALA A 387 -11.61 3.71 18.07
N ARG A 388 -11.69 3.69 19.40
CA ARG A 388 -11.63 2.44 20.18
C ARG A 388 -13.03 2.02 20.55
N VAL A 389 -13.35 0.76 20.27
CA VAL A 389 -14.70 0.24 20.45
C VAL A 389 -14.74 -0.74 21.61
N ARG A 390 -15.67 -0.52 22.54
CA ARG A 390 -16.08 -1.51 23.53
C ARG A 390 -17.57 -1.78 23.43
N LEU A 391 -17.94 -3.03 23.64
CA LEU A 391 -19.32 -3.47 23.67
C LEU A 391 -19.53 -4.31 24.92
N ASN A 392 -20.47 -3.92 25.78
CA ASN A 392 -20.75 -4.59 27.05
C ASN A 392 -19.50 -4.75 27.95
N GLY A 393 -18.58 -3.76 27.90
CA GLY A 393 -17.31 -3.77 28.63
C GLY A 393 -16.17 -4.52 27.93
N GLU A 394 -16.45 -5.29 26.89
CA GLU A 394 -15.43 -6.01 26.12
C GLU A 394 -14.78 -5.09 25.08
N TYR A 395 -13.44 -5.03 25.06
CA TYR A 395 -12.70 -4.30 24.03
C TYR A 395 -12.64 -5.09 22.74
N LEU A 396 -13.14 -4.49 21.66
CA LEU A 396 -13.25 -5.15 20.35
C LEU A 396 -12.10 -4.78 19.41
N GLY A 397 -11.57 -3.55 19.51
CA GLY A 397 -10.48 -3.10 18.65
C GLY A 397 -10.33 -1.59 18.57
N THR A 398 -9.30 -1.17 17.85
CA THR A 398 -9.04 0.22 17.47
C THR A 398 -9.13 0.34 15.95
N LEU A 399 -10.00 1.21 15.48
CA LEU A 399 -10.27 1.49 14.08
C LEU A 399 -9.58 2.80 13.70
N LEU A 400 -8.70 2.74 12.70
CA LEU A 400 -7.80 3.85 12.33
C LEU A 400 -8.11 4.48 10.98
N THR A 401 -8.82 3.77 10.10
CA THR A 401 -9.12 4.21 8.74
C THR A 401 -10.52 3.75 8.36
N PRO A 402 -11.22 4.48 7.46
CA PRO A 402 -12.42 3.98 6.83
C PRO A 402 -12.18 2.65 6.10
N PRO A 403 -13.21 1.76 6.05
CA PRO A 403 -14.47 1.87 6.78
C PRO A 403 -14.27 1.61 8.30
N PHE A 404 -14.86 2.44 9.15
CA PHE A 404 -14.80 2.29 10.62
C PHE A 404 -15.82 1.23 11.09
N ARG A 405 -15.58 -0.02 10.71
CA ARG A 405 -16.48 -1.15 10.99
C ARG A 405 -15.81 -2.29 11.73
N ILE A 406 -16.57 -2.98 12.58
CA ILE A 406 -16.15 -4.19 13.26
C ILE A 406 -17.30 -5.20 13.39
N ALA A 407 -17.01 -6.49 13.21
CA ALA A 407 -18.01 -7.53 13.38
C ALA A 407 -18.25 -7.75 14.88
N VAL A 408 -19.51 -7.73 15.29
CA VAL A 408 -19.93 -7.93 16.68
C VAL A 408 -20.89 -9.10 16.79
N GLN A 409 -20.82 -9.80 17.91
CA GLN A 409 -21.67 -10.95 18.23
C GLN A 409 -22.21 -10.82 19.65
N LYS A 410 -23.06 -11.77 20.06
CA LYS A 410 -23.53 -11.91 21.45
C LYS A 410 -24.22 -10.65 22.00
N LEU A 411 -24.96 -9.94 21.15
CA LEU A 411 -25.82 -8.85 21.60
C LEU A 411 -26.88 -9.39 22.57
N LYS A 412 -27.05 -8.71 23.71
CA LYS A 412 -28.16 -8.94 24.63
C LYS A 412 -29.46 -8.47 23.98
N SER A 413 -30.60 -9.05 24.34
CA SER A 413 -31.90 -8.58 23.81
C SER A 413 -32.17 -7.11 24.14
N ARG A 414 -31.74 -6.65 25.33
CA ARG A 414 -31.82 -5.28 25.81
C ARG A 414 -30.54 -4.89 26.54
N ASN A 415 -30.36 -3.60 26.77
CA ASN A 415 -29.30 -3.04 27.62
C ASN A 415 -27.88 -3.42 27.17
N ASN A 416 -27.63 -3.42 25.85
CA ASN A 416 -26.26 -3.43 25.35
C ASN A 416 -25.65 -2.04 25.55
N VAL A 417 -24.42 -1.98 26.02
CA VAL A 417 -23.69 -0.71 26.19
C VAL A 417 -22.59 -0.65 25.15
N LEU A 418 -22.71 0.27 24.20
CA LEU A 418 -21.67 0.59 23.23
C LEU A 418 -20.89 1.81 23.72
N GLU A 419 -19.58 1.66 23.89
CA GLU A 419 -18.66 2.76 24.18
C GLU A 419 -17.69 2.94 23.01
N VAL A 420 -17.60 4.16 22.49
CA VAL A 420 -16.68 4.53 21.40
C VAL A 420 -15.80 5.68 21.87
N GLU A 421 -14.51 5.42 22.08
CA GLU A 421 -13.54 6.47 22.39
C GLU A 421 -12.97 7.01 21.08
N VAL A 422 -13.35 8.23 20.70
CA VAL A 422 -12.87 8.90 19.48
C VAL A 422 -11.76 9.87 19.80
N THR A 423 -10.62 9.71 19.12
CA THR A 423 -9.46 10.62 19.21
C THR A 423 -9.36 11.46 17.95
N ASN A 424 -9.32 12.78 18.08
CA ASN A 424 -9.14 13.70 16.94
C ASN A 424 -7.66 14.06 16.72
N VAL A 425 -7.38 14.76 15.62
CA VAL A 425 -6.05 15.34 15.34
C VAL A 425 -5.88 16.69 16.03
N SER A 426 -4.62 17.12 16.15
CA SER A 426 -4.25 18.33 16.88
C SER A 426 -4.47 19.65 16.11
N ALA A 427 -5.01 19.61 14.89
CA ALA A 427 -5.15 20.78 14.01
C ALA A 427 -5.91 21.96 14.66
N ASN A 428 -7.02 21.68 15.33
CA ASN A 428 -7.83 22.70 16.00
C ASN A 428 -7.09 23.38 17.16
N ARG A 429 -6.27 22.63 17.89
CA ARG A 429 -5.46 23.17 18.99
C ARG A 429 -4.27 23.98 18.48
N ILE A 430 -3.63 23.54 17.40
CA ILE A 430 -2.57 24.30 16.73
C ILE A 430 -3.11 25.63 16.21
N ARG A 431 -4.27 25.60 15.54
CA ARG A 431 -4.98 26.80 15.12
C ARG A 431 -5.27 27.76 16.28
N ASP A 432 -5.75 27.24 17.41
CA ASP A 432 -6.04 28.04 18.60
C ASP A 432 -4.78 28.73 19.17
N LEU A 433 -3.65 28.02 19.23
CA LEU A 433 -2.38 28.61 19.66
C LEU A 433 -1.92 29.75 18.75
N ASP A 434 -2.07 29.59 17.42
CA ASP A 434 -1.74 30.65 16.46
C ASP A 434 -2.66 31.87 16.60
N ARG A 435 -3.96 31.66 16.81
CA ARG A 435 -4.91 32.77 17.04
C ARG A 435 -4.64 33.52 18.35
N GLN A 436 -4.09 32.85 19.35
CA GLN A 436 -3.70 33.46 20.62
C GLN A 436 -2.28 34.06 20.61
N GLY A 437 -1.53 33.92 19.52
CA GLY A 437 -0.15 34.40 19.43
C GLY A 437 0.84 33.62 20.32
N VAL A 438 0.52 32.39 20.71
CA VAL A 438 1.40 31.58 21.55
C VAL A 438 2.63 31.15 20.74
N ASN A 439 3.82 31.33 21.30
CA ASN A 439 5.04 30.82 20.69
C ASN A 439 5.20 29.31 20.96
N TRP A 440 4.61 28.47 20.11
CA TRP A 440 4.64 27.00 20.25
C TRP A 440 5.58 26.29 19.26
N ARG A 441 6.16 27.03 18.31
CA ARG A 441 7.06 26.54 17.26
C ARG A 441 8.47 26.29 17.82
N ASN A 442 8.55 25.37 18.79
CA ASN A 442 9.79 25.06 19.50
C ASN A 442 10.75 24.25 18.61
N PHE A 443 11.77 24.90 18.05
CA PHE A 443 12.86 24.30 17.28
C PHE A 443 14.14 25.14 17.42
N ARG A 444 15.32 24.53 17.30
CA ARG A 444 16.61 25.26 17.25
C ARG A 444 17.03 25.42 15.78
N ASP A 445 17.46 26.61 15.40
CA ASP A 445 17.85 27.02 14.03
C ASP A 445 16.71 27.10 13.01
N ILE A 446 17.03 27.45 11.75
CA ILE A 446 16.06 27.90 10.75
C ILE A 446 14.95 26.87 10.43
N ASN A 447 13.71 27.37 10.53
CA ASN A 447 12.52 27.07 9.73
C ASN A 447 11.61 25.91 10.16
N PHE A 448 10.78 26.15 11.18
CA PHE A 448 9.42 25.58 11.17
C PHE A 448 8.57 26.30 10.11
N VAL A 449 8.54 25.75 8.89
CA VAL A 449 7.87 26.31 7.71
C VAL A 449 6.73 25.43 7.23
N ASN A 450 5.88 25.96 6.36
CA ASN A 450 4.91 25.17 5.63
C ASN A 450 5.56 24.44 4.44
N ILE A 451 4.78 23.61 3.74
CA ILE A 451 5.23 22.83 2.57
C ILE A 451 5.77 23.68 1.40
N ASN A 452 5.48 24.98 1.40
CA ASN A 452 5.96 25.95 0.40
C ASN A 452 7.18 26.74 0.90
N TYR A 453 7.82 26.29 2.00
CA TYR A 453 8.96 26.94 2.63
C TYR A 453 8.69 28.40 3.06
N ARG A 454 7.44 28.71 3.43
CA ARG A 454 7.04 30.00 4.01
C ARG A 454 6.76 29.86 5.52
N PRO A 455 6.78 30.96 6.31
CA PRO A 455 6.38 30.90 7.71
C PRO A 455 5.05 30.16 7.90
N PHE A 456 5.03 29.22 8.84
CA PHE A 456 3.84 28.42 9.12
C PHE A 456 2.83 29.24 9.93
N ASP A 457 1.59 29.30 9.46
CA ASP A 457 0.46 29.92 10.15
C ASP A 457 -0.81 29.08 9.96
N ALA A 458 -1.40 28.62 11.06
CA ALA A 458 -2.65 27.87 11.12
C ALA A 458 -3.84 28.71 11.61
N SER A 459 -3.65 30.00 11.91
CA SER A 459 -4.69 30.87 12.49
C SER A 459 -5.98 30.92 11.66
N ASN A 460 -5.83 30.86 10.33
CA ASN A 460 -6.90 30.92 9.33
C ASN A 460 -7.39 29.54 8.87
N TRP A 461 -6.88 28.44 9.45
CA TRP A 461 -7.40 27.12 9.09
C TRP A 461 -8.89 27.02 9.45
N PRO A 462 -9.72 26.36 8.62
CA PRO A 462 -11.06 26.00 9.04
C PRO A 462 -10.99 25.05 10.24
N LEU A 463 -12.04 25.03 11.06
CA LEU A 463 -12.15 24.00 12.11
C LEU A 463 -12.19 22.63 11.43
N THR A 464 -11.28 21.76 11.84
CA THR A 464 -11.23 20.37 11.42
C THR A 464 -12.31 19.61 12.17
N ASP A 465 -13.16 18.87 11.45
CA ASP A 465 -14.19 18.04 12.09
C ASP A 465 -13.56 17.06 13.10
N SER A 466 -14.28 16.80 14.20
CA SER A 466 -13.79 16.04 15.34
C SER A 466 -14.92 15.30 16.05
N GLY A 467 -14.67 14.04 16.38
CA GLY A 467 -15.63 13.19 17.10
C GLY A 467 -16.29 12.12 16.23
N LEU A 468 -17.34 11.50 16.79
CA LEU A 468 -18.17 10.52 16.11
C LEU A 468 -19.29 11.25 15.36
N LEU A 469 -19.22 11.27 14.02
CA LEU A 469 -20.19 11.95 13.17
C LEU A 469 -21.31 10.99 12.74
N GLY A 470 -21.04 9.69 12.71
CA GLY A 470 -22.03 8.68 12.35
C GLY A 470 -22.38 8.68 10.85
N PRO A 471 -23.54 8.10 10.48
CA PRO A 471 -24.46 7.39 11.36
C PRO A 471 -23.82 6.11 11.92
N VAL A 472 -24.18 5.73 13.15
CA VAL A 472 -23.79 4.43 13.73
C VAL A 472 -24.89 3.43 13.42
N THR A 473 -24.53 2.27 12.89
CA THR A 473 -25.51 1.28 12.42
C THR A 473 -25.10 -0.15 12.77
N LEU A 474 -26.10 -1.03 12.81
CA LEU A 474 -25.93 -2.47 12.87
C LEU A 474 -26.54 -3.11 11.62
N THR A 475 -25.73 -3.81 10.84
CA THR A 475 -26.20 -4.61 9.70
C THR A 475 -26.11 -6.10 10.05
N PRO A 476 -27.24 -6.84 10.08
CA PRO A 476 -27.22 -8.29 10.22
C PRO A 476 -26.37 -8.94 9.14
N VAL A 477 -25.44 -9.80 9.53
CA VAL A 477 -24.58 -10.53 8.58
C VAL A 477 -24.48 -12.00 8.88
N ALA A 478 -24.29 -12.78 7.82
CA ALA A 478 -23.88 -14.17 7.88
C ALA A 478 -22.66 -14.37 7.00
N SER A 479 -21.89 -15.41 7.29
CA SER A 479 -20.84 -15.78 6.37
C SER A 479 -21.46 -16.40 5.11
N VAL A 480 -21.16 -15.84 3.94
CA VAL A 480 -21.73 -16.25 2.64
C VAL A 480 -21.20 -17.57 2.12
N VAL A 481 -20.25 -18.19 2.84
CA VAL A 481 -19.62 -19.43 2.41
C VAL A 481 -19.49 -20.35 3.63
N LYS A 482 -20.23 -21.47 3.61
CA LYS A 482 -20.00 -22.60 4.52
C LYS A 482 -18.85 -23.46 4.01
#